data_AF-A0A930PDN8-F1
#
_entry.id   AF-A0A930PDN8-F1
#
_cell.length_a   1.000
_cell.length_b   1.000
_cell.length_c   1.000
_cell.angle_alpha   90.00
_cell.angle_beta   90.00
_cell.angle_gamma   90.00
#
_symmetry.space_group_name_H-M   'P 1'
#
loop_
_entity.id
_entity.type
_entity.pdbx_description
1 polymer ?
#
loop_
_entity_poly.entity_id
_entity_poly.type
_entity_poly.pdbx_seq_one_letter_code
_entity_poly.pdbx_strand_id
1 'polypeptide(L)'
;MKRILLSLVLGLLLLPKVYAGDGDQFFTINAGLLFQNTLNATFGYEKELAYDNAFEIFGEAGNRWARDPECGKVCSKSFWKHYYWNGGIVYKKSLVRWKNATLRLNVGPVAGAYRGDYFFGAEGSL
;
A
#
# COMPACT_ATOMS: atom_id res chain seq x y z
N MET A 1 -7.21 -2.87 50.44
CA MET A 1 -5.81 -2.96 49.96
C MET A 1 -5.60 -4.05 48.90
N LYS A 2 -5.93 -5.32 49.17
CA LYS A 2 -5.72 -6.44 48.21
C LYS A 2 -6.38 -6.26 46.84
N ARG A 3 -7.60 -5.70 46.78
CA ARG A 3 -8.31 -5.44 45.52
C ARG A 3 -7.63 -4.40 44.64
N ILE A 4 -7.14 -3.31 45.25
CA ILE A 4 -6.41 -2.23 44.56
C ILE A 4 -5.06 -2.75 44.02
N LEU A 5 -4.37 -3.57 44.81
CA LEU A 5 -3.15 -4.24 44.39
C LEU A 5 -3.38 -5.15 43.19
N LEU A 6 -4.49 -5.90 43.19
CA LEU A 6 -4.87 -6.75 42.06
C LEU A 6 -5.18 -5.92 40.80
N SER A 7 -5.86 -4.79 40.94
CA SER A 7 -6.17 -3.87 39.83
C SER A 7 -4.90 -3.28 39.21
N LEU A 8 -3.92 -2.94 40.05
CA LEU A 8 -2.67 -2.32 39.63
C LEU A 8 -1.76 -3.33 38.91
N VAL A 9 -1.71 -4.57 39.40
CA VAL A 9 -1.00 -5.68 38.73
C VAL A 9 -1.65 -6.01 37.39
N LEU A 10 -2.98 -6.07 37.33
CA LEU A 10 -3.71 -6.33 36.08
C LEU A 10 -3.52 -5.19 35.07
N GLY A 11 -3.51 -3.93 35.54
CA GLY A 11 -3.21 -2.77 34.70
C GLY A 11 -1.80 -2.82 34.11
N LEU A 12 -0.80 -3.25 34.89
CA LEU A 12 0.58 -3.37 34.43
C LEU A 12 0.79 -4.50 33.42
N LEU A 13 0.04 -5.60 33.56
CA LEU A 13 0.07 -6.75 32.64
C LEU A 13 -0.62 -6.49 31.29
N LEU A 14 -1.56 -5.54 31.26
CA LEU A 14 -2.30 -5.16 30.05
C LEU A 14 -1.68 -3.97 29.29
N LEU A 15 -0.51 -3.47 29.72
CA LEU A 15 0.20 -2.45 28.98
C LEU A 15 0.80 -3.08 27.70
N PRO A 16 0.38 -2.64 26.50
CA PRO A 16 1.08 -3.05 25.29
C PRO A 16 2.52 -2.54 25.39
N LYS A 17 3.48 -3.40 25.05
CA LYS A 17 4.88 -2.99 24.92
C LYS A 17 4.99 -2.06 23.71
N VAL A 18 5.00 -0.75 23.96
CA VAL A 18 5.26 0.26 22.94
C VAL A 18 6.77 0.30 22.74
N TYR A 19 7.24 -0.36 21.70
CA TYR A 19 8.60 -0.20 21.21
C TYR A 19 8.62 0.95 20.20
N ALA A 20 9.72 1.71 20.16
CA ALA A 20 10.00 2.54 19.00
C ALA A 20 10.34 1.58 17.85
N GLY A 21 9.52 1.57 16.80
CA GLY A 21 9.71 0.70 15.63
C GLY A 21 11.08 0.92 15.01
N ASP A 22 11.82 -0.16 14.78
CA ASP A 22 13.07 -0.18 14.03
C ASP A 22 13.07 -1.47 13.20
N GLY A 23 12.83 -1.32 11.90
CA GLY A 23 12.69 -2.47 10.99
C GLY A 23 11.28 -3.08 10.95
N ASP A 24 10.25 -2.29 11.27
CA ASP A 24 8.87 -2.75 11.24
C ASP A 24 8.42 -3.11 9.80
N GLN A 25 7.42 -4.00 9.74
CA GLN A 25 6.86 -4.48 8.48
C GLN A 25 5.39 -4.10 8.41
N PHE A 26 5.04 -3.34 7.39
CA PHE A 26 3.70 -2.84 7.16
C PHE A 26 3.10 -3.54 5.94
N PHE A 27 1.91 -4.12 6.16
CA PHE A 27 1.10 -4.69 5.09
C PHE A 27 -0.10 -3.79 4.87
N THR A 28 -0.24 -3.30 3.64
CA THR A 28 -1.34 -2.44 3.21
C THR A 28 -2.16 -3.17 2.17
N ILE A 29 -3.46 -3.28 2.39
CA ILE A 29 -4.40 -3.81 1.40
C ILE A 29 -5.50 -2.78 1.26
N ASN A 30 -5.69 -2.30 0.05
CA ASN A 30 -6.73 -1.34 -0.29
C ASN A 30 -7.59 -1.88 -1.42
N ALA A 31 -8.89 -1.61 -1.35
CA ALA A 31 -9.81 -1.85 -2.45
C ALA A 31 -10.75 -0.67 -2.57
N GLY A 32 -10.99 -0.21 -3.79
CA GLY A 32 -11.76 1.01 -4.03
C GLY A 32 -12.41 1.06 -5.41
N LEU A 33 -13.33 2.00 -5.55
CA LEU A 33 -13.96 2.34 -6.82
C LEU A 33 -13.40 3.69 -7.27
N LEU A 34 -12.65 3.68 -8.37
CA LEU A 34 -12.10 4.89 -8.98
C LEU A 34 -13.07 5.46 -10.02
N PHE A 35 -12.82 6.73 -10.34
CA PHE A 35 -13.49 7.47 -11.39
C PHE A 35 -13.52 6.67 -12.71
N GLN A 36 -14.61 6.84 -13.47
CA GLN A 36 -14.93 6.02 -14.65
C GLN A 36 -15.19 4.54 -14.34
N ASN A 37 -15.80 4.24 -13.19
CA ASN A 37 -16.35 2.92 -12.91
C ASN A 37 -15.28 1.80 -12.88
N THR A 38 -14.15 2.11 -12.24
CA THR A 38 -13.00 1.21 -12.17
C THR A 38 -12.90 0.61 -10.79
N LEU A 39 -13.03 -0.71 -10.67
CA LEU A 39 -12.73 -1.41 -9.42
C LEU A 39 -11.23 -1.61 -9.35
N ASN A 40 -10.62 -1.22 -8.24
CA ASN A 40 -9.19 -1.35 -8.03
C ASN A 40 -8.91 -2.01 -6.70
N ALA A 41 -7.90 -2.87 -6.70
CA ALA A 41 -7.35 -3.49 -5.53
C ALA A 41 -5.84 -3.28 -5.53
N THR A 42 -5.31 -2.72 -4.45
CA THR A 42 -3.89 -2.45 -4.26
C THR A 42 -3.39 -3.24 -3.07
N PHE A 43 -2.25 -3.88 -3.21
CA PHE A 43 -1.47 -4.44 -2.13
C PHE A 43 -0.15 -3.67 -2.02
N GLY A 44 0.30 -3.45 -0.80
CA GLY A 44 1.59 -2.84 -0.48
C GLY A 44 2.24 -3.59 0.67
N TYR A 45 3.51 -3.90 0.52
CA TYR A 45 4.36 -4.42 1.58
C TYR A 45 5.52 -3.46 1.76
N GLU A 46 5.57 -2.76 2.88
CA GLU A 46 6.65 -1.88 3.25
C GLU A 46 7.46 -2.51 4.39
N LYS A 47 8.78 -2.51 4.24
CA LYS A 47 9.71 -2.98 5.25
C LYS A 47 10.70 -1.87 5.55
N GLU A 48 10.77 -1.46 6.80
CA GLU A 48 11.77 -0.52 7.27
C GLU A 48 13.16 -1.17 7.32
N LEU A 49 14.17 -0.37 7.05
CA LEU A 49 15.58 -0.71 7.03
C LEU A 49 16.32 0.23 7.99
N ALA A 50 17.56 -0.13 8.32
CA ALA A 50 18.41 0.72 9.16
C ALA A 50 18.57 2.13 8.56
N TYR A 51 18.72 3.12 9.45
CA TYR A 51 18.87 4.54 9.12
C TYR A 51 17.65 5.19 8.47
N ASP A 52 16.43 4.82 8.89
CA ASP A 52 15.18 5.44 8.42
C ASP A 52 14.93 5.23 6.91
N ASN A 53 15.63 4.26 6.31
CA ASN A 53 15.37 3.82 4.95
C ASN A 53 14.20 2.83 4.97
N ALA A 54 13.49 2.69 3.87
CA ALA A 54 12.44 1.69 3.74
C ALA A 54 12.42 1.12 2.32
N PHE A 55 11.83 -0.06 2.20
CA PHE A 55 11.63 -0.73 0.93
C PHE A 55 10.17 -1.11 0.81
N GLU A 56 9.54 -0.69 -0.27
CA GLU A 56 8.14 -0.96 -0.54
C GLU A 56 7.99 -1.77 -1.81
N ILE A 57 7.23 -2.85 -1.75
CA ILE A 57 6.72 -3.56 -2.91
C ILE A 57 5.23 -3.26 -2.97
N PHE A 58 4.77 -2.72 -4.08
CA PHE A 58 3.35 -2.51 -4.30
C PHE A 58 2.89 -3.24 -5.56
N GLY A 59 1.62 -3.61 -5.58
CA GLY A 59 0.94 -4.08 -6.76
C GLY A 59 -0.50 -3.64 -6.77
N GLU A 60 -0.96 -3.22 -7.93
CA GLU A 60 -2.27 -2.69 -8.17
C GLU A 60 -2.90 -3.51 -9.29
N ALA A 61 -4.09 -4.03 -9.05
CA ALA A 61 -4.85 -4.76 -10.04
C ALA A 61 -6.24 -4.19 -10.06
N GLY A 62 -6.68 -3.76 -11.24
CA GLY A 62 -7.95 -3.12 -11.39
C GLY A 62 -8.64 -3.49 -12.69
N ASN A 63 -9.91 -3.22 -12.72
CA ASN A 63 -10.75 -3.51 -13.85
C ASN A 63 -11.77 -2.39 -14.06
N ARG A 64 -11.78 -1.84 -15.26
CA ARG A 64 -12.74 -0.82 -15.65
C ARG A 64 -13.97 -1.47 -16.25
N TRP A 65 -15.10 -1.45 -15.54
CA TRP A 65 -16.33 -1.97 -16.13
C TRP A 65 -16.95 -0.94 -17.07
N ALA A 66 -17.13 -1.33 -18.33
CA ALA A 66 -17.93 -0.58 -19.31
C ALA A 66 -19.34 -1.18 -19.37
N ARG A 67 -20.35 -0.34 -19.63
CA ARG A 67 -21.69 -0.83 -20.01
C ARG A 67 -21.62 -1.27 -21.46
N ASP A 68 -22.18 -2.44 -21.78
CA ASP A 68 -22.23 -2.89 -23.18
C ASP A 68 -23.15 -1.95 -24.01
N PRO A 69 -22.70 -1.47 -25.18
CA PRO A 69 -23.46 -0.53 -26.01
C PRO A 69 -24.77 -1.12 -26.55
N GLU A 70 -24.89 -2.45 -26.65
CA GLU A 70 -26.11 -3.11 -27.15
C GLU A 70 -27.12 -3.47 -26.06
N CYS A 71 -26.70 -3.66 -24.81
CA CYS A 71 -27.55 -4.21 -23.74
C CYS A 71 -27.72 -3.28 -22.52
N GLY A 72 -26.94 -2.19 -22.43
CA GLY A 72 -27.04 -1.18 -21.35
C GLY A 72 -26.70 -1.68 -19.94
N LYS A 73 -26.42 -2.98 -19.78
CA LYS A 73 -26.06 -3.65 -18.53
C LYS A 73 -24.57 -4.00 -18.52
N VAL A 74 -24.02 -4.19 -17.33
CA VAL A 74 -22.68 -4.73 -17.14
C VAL A 74 -22.78 -6.25 -17.28
N CYS A 75 -22.48 -6.77 -18.47
CA CYS A 75 -22.39 -8.22 -18.67
C CYS A 75 -21.06 -8.76 -18.13
N SER A 76 -21.05 -10.01 -17.66
CA SER A 76 -19.83 -10.66 -17.14
C SER A 76 -18.67 -10.67 -18.17
N LYS A 77 -19.00 -10.74 -19.47
CA LYS A 77 -18.02 -10.62 -20.57
C LYS A 77 -17.47 -9.20 -20.78
N SER A 78 -18.23 -8.17 -20.42
CA SER A 78 -17.80 -6.76 -20.54
C SER A 78 -16.97 -6.33 -19.34
N PHE A 79 -17.25 -6.94 -18.18
CA PHE A 79 -16.49 -6.72 -16.95
C PHE A 79 -15.00 -6.98 -17.20
N TRP A 80 -14.57 -8.17 -17.61
CA TRP A 80 -13.14 -8.51 -17.71
C TRP A 80 -12.37 -7.93 -18.92
N LYS A 81 -13.01 -7.12 -19.77
CA LYS A 81 -12.40 -6.61 -21.01
C LYS A 81 -11.37 -5.49 -20.80
N HIS A 82 -11.37 -4.82 -19.65
CA HIS A 82 -10.48 -3.69 -19.36
C HIS A 82 -9.72 -3.90 -18.04
N TYR A 83 -9.18 -5.10 -17.87
CA TYR A 83 -8.26 -5.40 -16.78
C TYR A 83 -6.91 -4.71 -17.00
N TYR A 84 -6.39 -4.10 -15.95
CA TYR A 84 -5.02 -3.61 -15.86
C TYR A 84 -4.39 -4.17 -14.59
N TRP A 85 -3.08 -4.35 -14.66
CA TRP A 85 -2.29 -4.58 -13.47
C TRP A 85 -1.00 -3.80 -13.55
N ASN A 86 -0.51 -3.39 -12.41
CA ASN A 86 0.71 -2.65 -12.22
C ASN A 86 1.39 -3.18 -10.97
N GLY A 87 2.69 -3.07 -10.88
CA GLY A 87 3.44 -3.35 -9.68
C GLY A 87 4.81 -2.72 -9.75
N GLY A 88 5.32 -2.36 -8.58
CA GLY A 88 6.57 -1.65 -8.46
C GLY A 88 7.31 -2.03 -7.21
N ILE A 89 8.60 -1.74 -7.28
CA ILE A 89 9.49 -1.85 -6.13
C ILE A 89 10.07 -0.47 -5.92
N VAL A 90 9.86 0.12 -4.74
CA VAL A 90 10.29 1.46 -4.39
C VAL A 90 11.25 1.41 -3.22
N TYR A 91 12.42 1.98 -3.41
CA TYR A 91 13.38 2.17 -2.34
C TYR A 91 13.25 3.61 -1.81
N LYS A 92 12.89 3.73 -0.53
CA LYS A 92 12.75 4.99 0.19
C LYS A 92 14.05 5.27 0.94
N LYS A 93 14.83 6.24 0.46
CA LYS A 93 16.09 6.66 1.07
C LYS A 93 15.92 7.94 1.88
N SER A 94 16.27 7.91 3.15
CA SER A 94 16.30 9.12 3.98
C SER A 94 17.49 10.00 3.58
N LEU A 95 17.23 11.23 3.12
CA LEU A 95 18.26 12.18 2.70
C LEU A 95 18.67 13.10 3.84
N VAL A 96 17.70 13.77 4.45
CA VAL A 96 17.94 14.76 5.51
C VAL A 96 16.88 14.61 6.58
N ARG A 97 17.31 14.55 7.84
CA ARG A 97 16.43 14.51 9.01
C ARG A 97 16.63 15.77 9.85
N TRP A 98 15.58 16.57 9.95
CA TRP A 98 15.48 17.70 10.87
C TRP A 98 14.82 17.26 12.19
N LYS A 99 14.70 18.19 13.14
CA LYS A 99 14.10 17.90 14.46
C LYS A 99 12.66 17.36 14.37
N ASN A 100 11.86 17.84 13.41
CA ASN A 100 10.43 17.49 13.25
C ASN A 100 10.04 17.03 11.84
N ALA A 101 11.00 16.84 10.94
CA ALA A 101 10.73 16.49 9.55
C ALA A 101 11.84 15.62 8.97
N THR A 102 11.49 14.74 8.05
CA THR A 102 12.44 13.90 7.33
C THR A 102 12.15 14.04 5.84
N LEU A 103 13.18 14.32 5.05
CA LEU A 103 13.13 14.27 3.60
C LEU A 103 13.51 12.85 3.15
N ARG A 104 12.59 12.18 2.46
CA ARG A 104 12.80 10.81 1.95
C ARG A 104 12.65 10.80 0.44
N LEU A 105 13.70 10.39 -0.25
CA LEU A 105 13.69 10.18 -1.69
C LEU A 105 13.23 8.76 -1.98
N ASN A 106 12.10 8.61 -2.66
CA ASN A 106 11.56 7.32 -3.07
C ASN A 106 11.86 7.12 -4.55
N VAL A 107 12.60 6.06 -4.89
CA VAL A 107 12.93 5.74 -6.29
C VAL A 107 12.71 4.26 -6.52
N GLY A 108 12.05 3.93 -7.63
CA GLY A 108 11.69 2.56 -7.91
C GLY A 108 11.34 2.27 -9.36
N PRO A 109 11.72 1.11 -9.92
CA PRO A 109 11.11 0.65 -11.16
C PRO A 109 9.66 0.24 -10.92
N VAL A 110 8.81 0.59 -11.87
CA VAL A 110 7.38 0.24 -11.91
C VAL A 110 7.11 -0.43 -13.25
N ALA A 111 6.37 -1.53 -13.23
CA ALA A 111 6.00 -2.25 -14.43
C ALA A 111 4.55 -2.70 -14.35
N GLY A 112 3.83 -2.60 -15.46
CA GLY A 112 2.48 -3.08 -15.53
C GLY A 112 2.07 -3.40 -16.94
N ALA A 113 0.83 -3.86 -17.09
CA ALA A 113 0.26 -4.11 -18.38
C ALA A 113 -1.20 -3.65 -18.44
N TYR A 114 -1.54 -3.06 -19.58
CA TYR A 114 -2.92 -2.84 -19.97
C TYR A 114 -3.19 -3.63 -21.24
N ARG A 115 -4.05 -4.65 -21.15
CA ARG A 115 -4.51 -5.43 -22.33
C ARG A 115 -3.40 -6.05 -23.20
N GLY A 116 -2.25 -6.38 -22.60
CA GLY A 116 -1.12 -6.98 -23.31
C GLY A 116 -0.05 -5.99 -23.75
N ASP A 117 -0.31 -4.68 -23.64
CA ASP A 117 0.71 -3.66 -23.77
C ASP A 117 1.41 -3.50 -22.42
N TYR A 118 2.69 -3.89 -22.38
CA TYR A 118 3.53 -3.75 -21.20
C TYR A 118 4.11 -2.34 -21.13
N PHE A 119 4.07 -1.75 -19.95
CA PHE A 119 4.79 -0.52 -19.67
C PHE A 119 5.85 -0.77 -18.60
N PHE A 120 6.99 -0.12 -18.79
CA PHE A 120 8.05 -0.01 -17.80
C PHE A 120 8.28 1.47 -17.54
N GLY A 121 8.24 1.84 -16.26
CA GLY A 121 8.44 3.19 -15.79
C GLY A 121 9.42 3.20 -14.62
N ALA A 122 9.85 4.40 -14.27
CA ALA A 122 10.54 4.66 -13.02
C ALA A 122 9.70 5.68 -12.26
N GLU A 123 9.37 5.35 -11.02
CA GLU A 123 8.73 6.27 -10.08
C GLU A 123 9.81 6.94 -9.24
N GLY A 124 9.70 8.26 -9.11
CA GLY A 124 10.56 9.11 -8.29
C GLY A 124 9.70 10.12 -7.53
N SER A 125 9.68 10.05 -6.20
CA SER A 125 9.02 11.03 -5.34
C SER A 125 9.95 11.49 -4.20
N LEU A 126 9.69 12.66 -3.62
CA LEU A 126 10.54 13.33 -2.63
C LEU A 126 9.72 13.85 -1.44
#